data_AF-A0A1Q7FQ47-F1
#
_entry.id   AF-A0A1Q7FQ47-F1
#
_cell.length_a   1.000
_cell.length_b   1.000
_cell.length_c   1.000
_cell.angle_alpha   90.00
_cell.angle_beta   90.00
_cell.angle_gamma   90.00
#
_symmetry.space_group_name_H-M   'P 1'
#
loop_
_entity.id
_entity.type
_entity.pdbx_description
1 polymer ?
#
loop_
_entity_poly.entity_id
_entity_poly.type
_entity_poly.pdbx_seq_one_letter_code
_entity_poly.pdbx_strand_id
1 'polypeptide(L)' 'MKVDKLTAGRVFGMDERLEAPLFQRPYVWTEERNWVPLWDSTQELAEKRKAGATIRPHFLGAVVLDQLRT' A
#
# COMPACT_ATOMS: atom_id res chain seq x y z
N MET A 1 -2.84 -9.45 -18.82
CA MET A 1 -2.64 -8.88 -17.47
C MET A 1 -1.31 -8.14 -17.47
N LYS A 2 -1.31 -6.85 -17.18
CA LYS A 2 -0.08 -6.03 -17.13
C LYS A 2 0.29 -5.82 -15.66
N VAL A 3 1.57 -5.96 -15.34
CA VAL A 3 2.09 -5.74 -13.99
C VAL A 3 2.91 -4.46 -14.01
N ASP A 4 2.52 -3.49 -13.18
CA ASP A 4 3.21 -2.22 -13.02
C ASP A 4 3.69 -2.06 -11.58
N LYS A 5 4.86 -1.44 -11.39
CA LYS A 5 5.36 -1.06 -10.06
C LYS A 5 4.67 0.24 -9.65
N LEU A 6 3.95 0.20 -8.53
CA LEU A 6 3.27 1.36 -7.96
C LEU A 6 3.92 1.78 -6.66
N THR A 7 3.98 3.09 -6.42
CA THR A 7 4.37 3.66 -5.13
C THR A 7 3.12 4.00 -4.33
N ALA A 8 3.20 3.96 -3.00
CA ALA A 8 2.07 4.32 -2.13
C ALA A 8 1.54 5.74 -2.45
N GLY A 9 2.43 6.70 -2.71
CA GLY A 9 2.03 8.07 -3.07
C GLY A 9 1.25 8.17 -4.38
N ARG A 10 1.49 7.27 -5.35
CA ARG A 10 0.69 7.20 -6.58
C ARG A 10 -0.68 6.57 -6.29
N VAL A 11 -0.71 5.48 -5.52
CA VAL A 11 -1.96 4.75 -5.20
C VAL A 11 -2.92 5.60 -4.38
N PHE A 12 -2.41 6.37 -3.42
CA PHE A 12 -3.20 7.24 -2.55
C PHE A 12 -3.20 8.71 -2.98
N GLY A 13 -2.80 8.99 -4.23
CA GLY A 13 -2.91 10.31 -4.83
C GLY A 13 -4.38 10.71 -5.08
N MET A 14 -4.60 11.94 -5.55
CA MET A 14 -5.95 12.43 -5.87
C MET A 14 -6.36 12.20 -7.33
N ASP A 15 -5.51 11.57 -8.13
CA ASP A 15 -5.73 11.40 -9.56
C ASP A 15 -6.76 10.29 -9.88
N GLU A 16 -6.95 9.34 -8.96
CA GLU A 16 -7.79 8.16 -9.16
C GLU A 16 -8.66 7.90 -7.92
N ARG A 17 -9.89 7.42 -8.15
CA ARG A 17 -10.78 6.93 -7.09
C ARG A 17 -10.68 5.41 -7.03
N LEU A 18 -10.23 4.89 -5.89
CA LEU A 18 -10.21 3.46 -5.63
C LEU A 18 -11.53 3.03 -4.96
N GLU A 19 -12.18 2.03 -5.55
CA GLU A 19 -13.45 1.49 -5.05
C GLU A 19 -13.34 -0.01 -4.76
N ALA A 20 -13.78 -0.42 -3.57
CA ALA A 20 -13.92 -1.83 -3.25
C ALA A 20 -15.26 -2.35 -3.83
N PRO A 21 -15.26 -3.40 -4.67
CA PRO A 21 -16.49 -3.97 -5.19
C PRO A 21 -17.41 -4.53 -4.10
N LEU A 22 -18.72 -4.46 -4.29
CA LEU A 22 -19.72 -4.92 -3.31
C LEU A 22 -19.61 -6.41 -2.96
N PHE A 23 -19.09 -7.22 -3.87
CA PHE A 23 -18.90 -8.67 -3.66
C PHE A 23 -17.56 -9.01 -2.97
N GLN A 24 -16.73 -8.02 -2.64
CA GLN A 24 -15.47 -8.25 -1.96
C GLN A 24 -15.72 -8.64 -0.49
N ARG A 25 -15.03 -9.68 -0.02
CA ARG A 25 -15.08 -10.07 1.39
C ARG A 25 -14.45 -8.98 2.27
N PRO A 26 -15.01 -8.68 3.45
CA PRO A 26 -14.39 -7.77 4.38
C PRO A 26 -13.02 -8.29 4.82
N TYR A 27 -11.97 -7.51 4.60
CA TYR A 27 -10.65 -7.76 5.16
C TYR A 27 -10.56 -7.05 6.51
N VAL A 28 -10.89 -7.77 7.57
CA VAL A 28 -10.86 -7.23 8.94
C VAL A 28 -9.44 -7.35 9.47
N TRP A 29 -8.79 -6.21 9.64
CA TRP A 29 -7.46 -6.12 10.25
C TRP A 29 -7.59 -5.96 11.76
N THR A 30 -6.73 -6.65 12.52
CA THR A 30 -6.56 -6.39 13.95
C THR A 30 -5.28 -5.61 14.20
N GLU A 31 -5.20 -4.98 15.37
CA GLU A 31 -4.05 -4.16 15.73
C GLU A 31 -2.75 -4.97 15.72
N GLU A 32 -2.73 -6.07 16.47
CA GLU A 32 -1.54 -6.88 16.73
C GLU A 32 -1.08 -7.63 15.48
N ARG A 33 -2.03 -8.12 14.67
CA ARG A 33 -1.72 -8.98 13.52
C ARG A 33 -1.40 -8.20 12.26
N ASN A 34 -1.88 -6.97 12.13
CA ASN A 34 -1.83 -6.23 10.87
C ASN A 34 -1.32 -4.81 11.02
N TRP A 35 -1.98 -4.01 11.87
CA TRP A 35 -1.67 -2.57 11.95
C TRP A 35 -0.29 -2.32 12.54
N VAL A 36 0.06 -2.97 13.64
CA VAL A 36 1.38 -2.84 14.27
C VAL A 36 2.50 -3.27 13.32
N PRO A 37 2.47 -4.47 12.70
CA PRO A 37 3.49 -4.85 11.71
C PRO A 37 3.64 -3.89 10.52
N LEU A 38 2.52 -3.37 9.99
CA LEU A 38 2.56 -2.40 8.90
C LEU A 38 3.19 -1.08 9.36
N TRP A 39 2.81 -0.61 10.55
CA TRP A 39 3.33 0.63 11.10
C TRP A 39 4.82 0.54 11.39
N ASP A 40 5.26 -0.51 12.08
CA ASP A 40 6.67 -0.69 12.46
C ASP A 40 7.58 -0.75 11.22
N SER A 41 7.20 -1.53 10.20
CA SER A 41 7.96 -1.60 8.95
C SER A 41 8.03 -0.26 8.20
N THR A 42 6.95 0.52 8.24
CA THR A 42 6.90 1.86 7.64
C THR A 42 7.75 2.86 8.42
N GLN A 43 7.66 2.85 9.75
CA GLN A 43 8.42 3.72 10.65
C GLN A 43 9.91 3.45 10.52
N GLU A 44 10.35 2.18 10.49
CA GLU A 44 11.75 1.83 10.26
C GLU A 44 12.29 2.43 8.96
N LEU A 45 11.50 2.37 7.88
CA LEU A 45 11.89 2.90 6.58
C LEU A 45 12.01 4.42 6.62
N ALA A 46 11.08 5.09 7.30
CA ALA A 46 11.08 6.53 7.48
C ALA A 46 12.29 7.00 8.31
N GLU A 47 12.61 6.33 9.42
CA GLU A 47 13.75 6.67 10.25
C GLU A 47 15.08 6.44 9.52
N LYS A 48 15.22 5.32 8.79
CA LYS A 48 16.39 5.09 7.91
C LYS A 48 16.54 6.21 6.88
N ARG A 49 15.44 6.75 6.35
CA ARG A 49 15.45 7.82 5.34
C ARG A 49 15.90 9.13 5.95
N LYS A 50 15.37 9.44 7.12
CA LYS A 50 15.71 10.64 7.89
C LYS A 50 17.18 10.64 8.31
N ALA A 51 17.73 9.46 8.63
CA ALA A 51 19.16 9.29 8.91
C ALA A 51 20.07 9.39 7.66
N GLY A 52 19.52 9.63 6.47
CA GLY A 52 20.29 9.73 5.23
C GLY A 52 20.84 8.40 4.70
N ALA A 53 20.36 7.26 5.22
CA ALA A 53 20.78 5.96 4.73
C ALA A 53 20.26 5.71 3.32
N THR A 54 21.03 4.97 2.51
CA THR A 54 20.53 4.46 1.23
C THR A 54 19.50 3.36 1.50
N ILE A 55 18.26 3.59 1.10
CA ILE A 55 17.14 2.69 1.36
C ILE A 55 16.79 1.89 0.11
N ARG A 56 16.58 0.58 0.29
CA ARG A 56 15.97 -0.26 -0.75
C ARG A 56 14.45 -0.09 -0.72
N PRO A 57 13.77 -0.07 -1.88
CA PRO A 57 12.31 -0.04 -1.93
C PRO A 57 11.71 -1.17 -1.07
N HIS A 58 10.76 -0.81 -0.20
CA HIS A 58 10.03 -1.77 0.62
C HIS A 58 8.81 -2.28 -0.16
N PHE A 59 8.64 -3.60 -0.22
CA PHE A 59 7.50 -4.21 -0.90
C PHE A 59 6.33 -4.36 0.07
N LEU A 60 5.27 -3.58 -0.15
CA LEU A 60 4.06 -3.60 0.70
C LEU A 60 3.06 -4.69 0.32
N GLY A 61 3.19 -5.28 -0.86
CA GLY A 61 2.27 -6.29 -1.38
C GLY A 61 1.83 -6.01 -2.81
N ALA A 62 0.79 -6.72 -3.23
CA ALA A 62 0.20 -6.59 -4.55
C ALA A 62 -1.26 -6.16 -4.43
N VAL A 63 -1.70 -5.32 -5.37
CA VAL A 63 -3.10 -4.97 -5.57
C VAL A 63 -3.50 -5.35 -6.98
N VAL A 64 -4.73 -5.83 -7.14
CA VAL A 64 -5.33 -6.08 -8.45
C VAL A 64 -6.36 -4.99 -8.66
N LEU A 65 -6.17 -4.22 -9.73
CA LEU A 65 -7.04 -3.11 -10.09
C LEU A 65 -7.75 -3.46 -11.39
N ASP A 66 -9.03 -3.09 -11.47
CA ASP A 66 -9.81 -3.11 -12.69
C ASP A 66 -10.40 -1.72 -12.92
N GLN A 67 -10.38 -1.26 -14.18
CA GLN A 67 -10.87 0.08 -14.51
C GLN A 67 -12.38 0.02 -14.67
N LEU A 68 -13.09 0.74 -13.79
CA LEU A 68 -14.53 0.92 -13.93
C LEU A 68 -14.82 1.65 -15.26
N ARG A 69 -15.68 1.06 -16.08
CA ARG A 69 -16.23 1.71 -17.27
C ARG A 69 -17.39 2.57 -16.82
N THR A 70 -17.10 3.83 -16.53
CA THR A 70 -18.10 4.85 -16.18
C THR A 70 -18.47 5.66 -17.41
#